data_AF-A0A354XXI1-F1
#
_entry.id   AF-A0A354XXI1-F1
#
_cell.length_a   1.000
_cell.length_b   1.000
_cell.length_c   1.000
_cell.angle_alpha   90.00
_cell.angle_beta   90.00
_cell.angle_gamma   90.00
#
_symmetry.space_group_name_H-M   'P 1'
#
loop_
_entity.id
_entity.type
_entity.pdbx_description
1 polymer ?
#
loop_
_entity_poly.entity_id
_entity_poly.type
_entity_poly.pdbx_seq_one_letter_code
_entity_poly.pdbx_strand_id
1 'polypeptide(L)'
;ARFVKQVSPEIKIIEATHSKDLEDIVDIYVPQLDFMNKDYDFYNNINKNSEGKEAWFYTCLSPKGEYANRFIELPLLKTRYIHWLNFKYNIPGYLHWGLNHWRTDPWDEQTSINYEGGNILPGGDSWIIYPQGDKLLSSIRFEAMRDGIVDYELFKMLEKKDPEAARDIIDKVIYSFDRYDNNIAAFREHRRRLMELLSE
;
A
#
# COMPACT_ATOMS: atom_id res chain seq x y z
N ALA A 1 10.02 -22.48 -4.40
CA ALA A 1 10.61 -21.59 -5.44
C ALA A 1 11.62 -22.30 -6.35
N ARG A 2 12.76 -22.84 -5.86
CA ARG A 2 13.78 -23.48 -6.73
C ARG A 2 13.23 -24.54 -7.70
N PHE A 3 12.39 -25.46 -7.22
CA PHE A 3 11.74 -26.47 -8.07
C PHE A 3 10.90 -25.83 -9.20
N VAL A 4 10.13 -24.78 -8.88
CA VAL A 4 9.31 -24.06 -9.88
C VAL A 4 10.22 -23.43 -10.93
N LYS A 5 11.26 -22.71 -10.51
CA LYS A 5 12.24 -22.08 -11.42
C LYS A 5 13.04 -23.10 -12.25
N GLN A 6 13.24 -24.32 -11.75
CA GLN A 6 13.87 -25.40 -12.52
C GLN A 6 12.98 -25.90 -13.66
N VAL A 7 11.67 -25.97 -13.43
CA VAL A 7 10.69 -26.45 -14.43
C VAL A 7 10.29 -25.35 -15.40
N SER A 8 10.17 -24.10 -14.92
CA SER A 8 9.73 -22.93 -15.67
C SER A 8 10.43 -21.67 -15.10
N PRO A 9 11.64 -21.34 -15.61
CA PRO A 9 12.44 -20.22 -15.14
C PRO A 9 11.76 -18.85 -15.29
N GLU A 10 10.88 -18.72 -16.27
CA GLU A 10 10.17 -17.49 -16.65
C GLU A 10 9.02 -17.12 -15.70
N ILE A 11 8.51 -18.06 -14.89
CA ILE A 11 7.46 -17.76 -13.91
C ILE A 11 8.03 -16.80 -12.87
N LYS A 12 7.39 -15.63 -12.75
CA LYS A 12 7.67 -14.68 -11.67
C LYS A 12 7.09 -15.18 -10.36
N ILE A 13 7.87 -15.05 -9.30
CA ILE A 13 7.52 -15.40 -7.92
C ILE A 13 7.41 -14.12 -7.12
N ILE A 14 6.20 -13.84 -6.65
CA ILE A 14 5.90 -12.80 -5.66
C ILE A 14 5.70 -13.46 -4.30
N GLU A 15 6.30 -12.89 -3.25
CA GLU A 15 6.24 -13.48 -1.92
C GLU A 15 6.06 -12.42 -0.82
N ALA A 16 5.11 -12.65 0.07
CA ALA A 16 4.91 -11.85 1.27
C ALA A 16 5.82 -12.36 2.39
N THR A 17 6.97 -11.72 2.56
CA THR A 17 8.07 -12.22 3.40
C THR A 17 8.76 -11.11 4.18
N HIS A 18 9.17 -11.42 5.41
CA HIS A 18 10.04 -10.58 6.22
C HIS A 18 11.53 -10.95 6.08
N SER A 19 11.83 -12.08 5.44
CA SER A 19 13.20 -12.53 5.23
C SER A 19 13.82 -11.91 3.98
N LYS A 20 15.06 -11.45 4.12
CA LYS A 20 15.90 -10.96 3.02
C LYS A 20 16.76 -12.08 2.40
N ASP A 21 16.95 -13.18 3.13
CA ASP A 21 17.86 -14.27 2.78
C ASP A 21 17.15 -15.35 1.95
N LEU A 22 16.81 -15.00 0.70
CA LEU A 22 16.05 -15.87 -0.22
C LEU A 22 16.82 -16.28 -1.48
N GLU A 23 18.16 -16.13 -1.49
CA GLU A 23 19.05 -16.65 -2.55
C GLU A 23 18.56 -16.42 -4.00
N ASP A 24 18.04 -15.22 -4.29
CA ASP A 24 17.59 -14.85 -5.64
C ASP A 24 16.44 -15.69 -6.22
N ILE A 25 15.63 -16.34 -5.38
CA ILE A 25 14.52 -17.17 -5.84
C ILE A 25 13.18 -16.41 -5.95
N VAL A 26 13.16 -15.16 -5.48
CA VAL A 26 11.98 -14.28 -5.44
C VAL A 26 12.22 -13.11 -6.37
N ASP A 27 11.27 -12.89 -7.29
CA ASP A 27 11.30 -11.78 -8.23
C ASP A 27 10.64 -10.53 -7.63
N ILE A 28 9.60 -10.69 -6.81
CA ILE A 28 8.89 -9.59 -6.16
C ILE A 28 8.80 -9.82 -4.65
N TYR A 29 9.56 -9.04 -3.89
CA TYR A 29 9.51 -9.05 -2.43
C TYR A 29 8.35 -8.21 -1.93
N VAL A 30 7.61 -8.70 -0.94
CA VAL A 30 6.50 -7.95 -0.34
C VAL A 30 6.60 -8.01 1.19
N PRO A 31 7.54 -7.30 1.83
CA PRO A 31 7.56 -7.12 3.29
C PRO A 31 6.35 -6.35 3.81
N GLN A 32 6.04 -6.53 5.10
CA GLN A 32 5.09 -5.66 5.79
C GLN A 32 5.65 -4.24 5.84
N LEU A 33 4.79 -3.22 5.84
CA LEU A 33 5.19 -1.81 5.73
C LEU A 33 6.23 -1.36 6.78
N ASP A 34 6.19 -1.85 8.01
CA ASP A 34 7.19 -1.54 9.05
C ASP A 34 8.54 -2.23 8.80
N PHE A 35 8.55 -3.43 8.21
CA PHE A 35 9.78 -4.08 7.73
C PHE A 35 10.35 -3.37 6.51
N MET A 36 9.50 -2.93 5.58
CA MET A 36 9.88 -2.05 4.47
C MET A 36 10.54 -0.77 5.00
N ASN A 37 9.95 -0.13 6.00
CA ASN A 37 10.52 1.06 6.64
C ASN A 37 11.89 0.76 7.27
N LYS A 38 11.96 -0.28 8.11
CA LYS A 38 13.18 -0.65 8.85
C LYS A 38 14.36 -0.96 7.95
N ASP A 39 14.12 -1.66 6.84
CA ASP A 39 15.15 -2.14 5.92
C ASP A 39 15.04 -1.46 4.54
N TYR A 40 14.58 -0.20 4.50
CA TYR A 40 14.24 0.49 3.25
C TYR A 40 15.41 0.54 2.26
N ASP A 41 16.65 0.76 2.71
CA ASP A 41 17.81 0.83 1.82
C ASP A 41 18.01 -0.48 1.03
N PHE A 42 17.75 -1.63 1.65
CA PHE A 42 17.82 -2.93 0.98
C PHE A 42 16.75 -3.05 -0.10
N TYR A 43 15.49 -2.77 0.22
CA TYR A 43 14.38 -2.89 -0.72
C TYR A 43 14.44 -1.85 -1.84
N ASN A 44 14.86 -0.62 -1.52
CA ASN A 44 15.07 0.43 -2.50
C ASN A 44 16.23 0.09 -3.45
N ASN A 45 17.29 -0.55 -2.95
CA ASN A 45 18.36 -1.06 -3.81
C ASN A 45 17.85 -2.11 -4.80
N ILE A 46 16.92 -2.98 -4.41
CA ILE A 46 16.24 -3.90 -5.35
C ILE A 46 15.54 -3.10 -6.44
N ASN A 47 14.66 -2.17 -6.06
CA ASN A 47 13.86 -1.37 -7.01
C ASN A 47 14.70 -0.50 -7.96
N LYS A 48 15.91 -0.09 -7.56
CA LYS A 48 16.78 0.76 -8.38
C LYS A 48 17.78 0.00 -9.23
N ASN A 49 18.32 -1.10 -8.70
CA ASN A 49 19.54 -1.70 -9.23
C ASN A 49 19.40 -3.18 -9.62
N SER A 50 18.23 -3.80 -9.43
CA SER A 50 18.01 -5.21 -9.76
C SER A 50 17.01 -5.35 -10.92
N GLU A 51 17.52 -5.48 -12.13
CA GLU A 51 16.67 -5.66 -13.32
C GLU A 51 15.79 -6.92 -13.19
N GLY A 52 14.51 -6.78 -13.53
CA GLY A 52 13.53 -7.87 -13.44
C GLY A 52 13.00 -8.15 -12.03
N LYS A 53 13.50 -7.43 -11.00
CA LYS A 53 13.04 -7.57 -9.61
C LYS A 53 12.35 -6.32 -9.09
N GLU A 54 11.46 -6.53 -8.13
CA GLU A 54 10.74 -5.48 -7.45
C GLU A 54 10.64 -5.76 -5.95
N ALA A 55 10.45 -4.71 -5.18
CA ALA A 55 10.12 -4.75 -3.76
C ALA A 55 8.91 -3.85 -3.51
N TRP A 56 7.78 -4.48 -3.23
CA TRP A 56 6.50 -3.87 -2.84
C TRP A 56 6.41 -3.82 -1.31
N PHE A 57 5.28 -3.38 -0.76
CA PHE A 57 4.95 -3.66 0.63
C PHE A 57 3.50 -4.13 0.77
N TYR A 58 3.20 -4.79 1.89
CA TYR A 58 1.82 -5.06 2.28
C TYR A 58 1.47 -4.46 3.63
N THR A 59 0.17 -4.29 3.84
CA THR A 59 -0.40 -4.14 5.19
C THR A 59 -1.40 -5.26 5.45
N CYS A 60 -1.63 -5.54 6.72
CA CYS A 60 -2.65 -6.46 7.22
C CYS A 60 -3.08 -5.95 8.61
N LEU A 61 -3.37 -6.86 9.56
CA LEU A 61 -3.53 -6.54 10.99
C LEU A 61 -2.37 -5.75 11.61
N SER A 62 -1.24 -5.66 10.91
CA SER A 62 -0.07 -4.84 11.19
C SER A 62 0.47 -4.19 9.89
N PRO A 63 1.26 -3.10 9.99
CA PRO A 63 1.61 -2.40 11.23
C PRO A 63 0.44 -1.58 11.78
N LYS A 64 0.54 -1.23 13.07
CA LYS A 64 -0.40 -0.40 13.82
C LYS A 64 0.26 0.92 14.24
N GLY A 65 -0.46 1.77 14.96
CA GLY A 65 0.04 3.07 15.40
C GLY A 65 -0.07 4.09 14.29
N GLU A 66 1.02 4.82 14.01
CA GLU A 66 0.95 5.92 13.06
C GLU A 66 1.03 5.51 11.58
N TYR A 67 1.45 4.28 11.27
CA TYR A 67 1.51 3.76 9.92
C TYR A 67 0.18 3.85 9.16
N ALA A 68 0.29 4.08 7.85
CA ALA A 68 -0.81 3.98 6.90
C ALA A 68 -1.35 2.55 6.85
N ASN A 69 -2.68 2.42 6.94
CA ASN A 69 -3.39 1.16 6.78
C ASN A 69 -4.85 1.47 6.40
N ARG A 70 -5.70 0.45 6.32
CA ARG A 70 -7.09 0.55 5.83
C ARG A 70 -8.14 -0.03 6.78
N PHE A 71 -7.81 -0.09 8.07
CA PHE A 71 -8.77 -0.43 9.13
C PHE A 71 -9.92 0.57 9.18
N ILE A 72 -11.06 0.14 9.70
CA ILE A 72 -12.27 0.95 9.75
C ILE A 72 -12.14 2.15 10.69
N GLU A 73 -11.37 2.03 11.78
CA GLU A 73 -11.15 3.13 12.73
C GLU A 73 -10.19 4.22 12.23
N LEU A 74 -9.46 3.99 11.15
CA LEU A 74 -8.44 4.94 10.69
C LEU A 74 -9.05 6.09 9.88
N PRO A 75 -8.47 7.31 9.98
CA PRO A 75 -8.80 8.38 9.05
C PRO A 75 -8.58 7.94 7.60
N LEU A 76 -9.52 8.24 6.70
CA LEU A 76 -9.44 7.86 5.28
C LEU A 76 -8.18 8.37 4.58
N LEU A 77 -7.59 9.47 5.07
CA LEU A 77 -6.30 9.96 4.59
C LEU A 77 -5.20 8.89 4.72
N LYS A 78 -5.17 8.13 5.82
CA LYS A 78 -4.19 7.04 5.98
C LYS A 78 -4.34 5.96 4.92
N THR A 79 -5.56 5.66 4.46
CA THR A 79 -5.78 4.73 3.35
C THR A 79 -5.28 5.29 2.03
N ARG A 80 -5.46 6.60 1.78
CA ARG A 80 -4.86 7.27 0.60
C ARG A 80 -3.33 7.29 0.66
N TYR A 81 -2.76 7.51 1.85
CA TYR A 81 -1.32 7.65 2.05
C TYR A 81 -0.53 6.39 1.74
N ILE A 82 -1.16 5.22 1.68
CA ILE A 82 -0.55 3.99 1.18
C ILE A 82 0.11 4.24 -0.19
N HIS A 83 -0.60 4.89 -1.10
CA HIS A 83 -0.11 5.12 -2.47
C HIS A 83 0.74 6.40 -2.61
N TRP A 84 0.64 7.32 -1.65
CA TRP A 84 1.58 8.43 -1.53
C TRP A 84 2.95 7.94 -1.03
N LEU A 85 2.98 6.95 -0.13
CA LEU A 85 4.20 6.23 0.26
C LEU A 85 4.82 5.49 -0.93
N ASN A 86 4.00 4.83 -1.75
CA ASN A 86 4.47 4.21 -3.00
C ASN A 86 5.25 5.22 -3.86
N PHE A 87 4.72 6.43 -4.05
CA PHE A 87 5.40 7.47 -4.81
C PHE A 87 6.67 7.98 -4.10
N LYS A 88 6.56 8.45 -2.85
CA LYS A 88 7.67 9.06 -2.09
C LYS A 88 8.91 8.18 -2.04
N TYR A 89 8.70 6.87 -1.86
CA TYR A 89 9.75 5.90 -1.63
C TYR A 89 10.06 5.02 -2.85
N ASN A 90 9.55 5.38 -4.03
CA ASN A 90 9.76 4.61 -5.27
C ASN A 90 9.47 3.11 -5.08
N ILE A 91 8.33 2.80 -4.45
CA ILE A 91 7.86 1.44 -4.21
C ILE A 91 6.76 1.14 -5.25
N PRO A 92 7.00 0.24 -6.22
CA PRO A 92 6.14 0.11 -7.41
C PRO A 92 4.80 -0.60 -7.17
N GLY A 93 4.59 -1.20 -5.99
CA GLY A 93 3.35 -1.92 -5.73
C GLY A 93 2.97 -2.01 -4.26
N TYR A 94 1.72 -2.42 -4.05
CA TYR A 94 1.10 -2.61 -2.75
C TYR A 94 0.24 -3.88 -2.79
N LEU A 95 0.24 -4.62 -1.68
CA LEU A 95 -0.56 -5.82 -1.51
C LEU A 95 -1.38 -5.74 -0.22
N HIS A 96 -2.56 -6.34 -0.24
CA HIS A 96 -3.26 -6.69 0.99
C HIS A 96 -4.10 -7.94 0.78
N TRP A 97 -4.16 -8.78 1.81
CA TRP A 97 -4.82 -10.08 1.77
C TRP A 97 -6.37 -10.06 1.73
N GLY A 98 -7.02 -8.97 2.14
CA GLY A 98 -8.44 -8.98 2.54
C GLY A 98 -9.31 -8.05 1.70
N LEU A 99 -9.70 -8.45 0.48
CA LEU A 99 -10.66 -7.65 -0.31
C LEU A 99 -12.09 -7.81 0.25
N ASN A 100 -12.52 -9.07 0.35
CA ASN A 100 -13.87 -9.50 0.69
C ASN A 100 -13.88 -10.78 1.55
N HIS A 101 -12.92 -10.93 2.47
CA HIS A 101 -12.81 -12.13 3.32
C HIS A 101 -13.84 -12.10 4.46
N TRP A 102 -15.12 -12.25 4.13
CA TRP A 102 -16.22 -12.24 5.10
C TRP A 102 -16.33 -13.60 5.79
N ARG A 103 -16.00 -13.67 7.09
CA ARG A 103 -16.20 -14.89 7.91
C ARG A 103 -17.50 -14.89 8.70
N THR A 104 -18.04 -13.71 8.97
CA THR A 104 -19.27 -13.42 9.70
C THR A 104 -20.13 -12.47 8.86
N ASP A 105 -21.31 -12.06 9.36
CA ASP A 105 -22.08 -11.01 8.71
C ASP A 105 -21.23 -9.73 8.58
N PRO A 106 -20.88 -9.29 7.36
CA PRO A 106 -19.99 -8.15 7.17
C PRO A 106 -20.63 -6.81 7.52
N TRP A 107 -21.94 -6.78 7.81
CA TRP A 107 -22.68 -5.60 8.23
C TRP A 107 -22.72 -5.38 9.74
N ASP A 108 -22.22 -6.35 10.52
CA ASP A 108 -22.18 -6.30 11.99
C ASP A 108 -20.72 -6.11 12.47
N GLU A 109 -20.25 -6.96 13.40
CA GLU A 109 -18.89 -6.90 13.94
C GLU A 109 -17.84 -7.11 12.84
N GLN A 110 -16.93 -6.14 12.71
CA GLN A 110 -15.89 -6.15 11.69
C GLN A 110 -14.55 -6.69 12.16
N THR A 111 -14.36 -6.85 13.47
CA THR A 111 -13.26 -7.61 14.03
C THR A 111 -13.51 -9.10 13.84
N SER A 112 -12.45 -9.87 13.63
CA SER A 112 -12.57 -11.31 13.50
C SER A 112 -11.38 -12.03 14.08
N ILE A 113 -11.57 -13.27 14.51
CA ILE A 113 -10.49 -14.12 14.98
C ILE A 113 -9.85 -14.80 13.79
N ASN A 114 -8.54 -14.59 13.60
CA ASN A 114 -7.72 -15.44 12.76
C ASN A 114 -7.36 -16.71 13.56
N TYR A 115 -8.16 -17.76 13.38
CA TYR A 115 -7.97 -19.02 14.10
C TYR A 115 -6.66 -19.74 13.77
N GLU A 116 -6.09 -19.54 12.58
CA GLU A 116 -4.81 -20.16 12.22
C GLU A 116 -3.63 -19.53 12.99
N GLY A 117 -3.69 -18.22 13.19
CA GLY A 117 -2.64 -17.47 13.89
C GLY A 117 -2.95 -17.11 15.35
N GLY A 118 -4.16 -17.40 15.84
CA GLY A 118 -4.64 -17.02 17.17
C GLY A 118 -4.83 -15.50 17.40
N ASN A 119 -4.76 -14.69 16.35
CA ASN A 119 -4.80 -13.23 16.45
C ASN A 119 -6.21 -12.67 16.26
N ILE A 120 -6.51 -11.53 16.88
CA ILE A 120 -7.70 -10.73 16.57
C ILE A 120 -7.34 -9.73 15.47
N LEU A 121 -8.06 -9.81 14.36
CA LEU A 121 -7.93 -8.93 13.21
C LEU A 121 -8.69 -7.62 13.50
N PRO A 122 -8.06 -6.44 13.33
CA PRO A 122 -8.73 -5.15 13.46
C PRO A 122 -9.91 -5.02 12.50
N GLY A 123 -10.88 -4.17 12.87
CA GLY A 123 -12.05 -3.91 12.05
C GLY A 123 -11.64 -3.47 10.64
N GLY A 124 -12.18 -4.13 9.62
CA GLY A 124 -11.90 -3.78 8.24
C GLY A 124 -10.54 -4.22 7.68
N ASP A 125 -9.74 -4.99 8.43
CA ASP A 125 -8.54 -5.67 7.89
C ASP A 125 -8.93 -6.75 6.85
N SER A 126 -9.96 -7.54 7.17
CA SER A 126 -10.37 -8.68 6.35
C SER A 126 -11.18 -8.31 5.10
N TRP A 127 -11.85 -7.15 5.09
CA TRP A 127 -12.58 -6.66 3.93
C TRP A 127 -12.69 -5.13 3.87
N ILE A 128 -12.79 -4.65 2.63
CA ILE A 128 -13.02 -3.23 2.31
C ILE A 128 -14.21 -3.05 1.35
N ILE A 129 -14.75 -4.13 0.78
CA ILE A 129 -16.00 -4.14 0.02
C ILE A 129 -17.04 -5.01 0.73
N TYR A 130 -18.32 -4.75 0.46
CA TYR A 130 -19.44 -5.36 1.18
C TYR A 130 -20.43 -6.05 0.22
N PRO A 131 -21.08 -7.16 0.62
CA PRO A 131 -22.09 -7.81 -0.20
C PRO A 131 -23.47 -7.20 0.01
N GLN A 132 -24.26 -7.09 -1.06
CA GLN A 132 -25.68 -6.76 -1.00
C GLN A 132 -26.46 -7.62 -2.00
N GLY A 133 -27.02 -8.74 -1.51
CA GLY A 133 -27.58 -9.77 -2.39
C GLY A 133 -26.51 -10.25 -3.38
N ASP A 134 -26.83 -10.21 -4.67
CA ASP A 134 -25.92 -10.61 -5.76
C ASP A 134 -24.95 -9.50 -6.20
N LYS A 135 -24.84 -8.40 -5.45
CA LYS A 135 -24.00 -7.24 -5.79
C LYS A 135 -22.86 -7.04 -4.80
N LEU A 136 -21.77 -6.45 -5.29
CA LEU A 136 -20.68 -5.91 -4.47
C LEU A 136 -20.85 -4.40 -4.34
N LEU A 137 -20.84 -3.92 -3.11
CA LEU A 137 -20.84 -2.52 -2.76
C LEU A 137 -19.43 -2.06 -2.44
N SER A 138 -19.07 -0.91 -3.02
CA SER A 138 -17.88 -0.17 -2.61
C SER A 138 -18.06 0.40 -1.21
N SER A 139 -16.94 0.72 -0.57
CA SER A 139 -16.93 1.46 0.70
C SER A 139 -16.17 2.76 0.55
N ILE A 140 -16.39 3.69 1.48
CA ILE A 140 -15.60 4.92 1.56
C ILE A 140 -14.09 4.65 1.65
N ARG A 141 -13.67 3.52 2.24
CA ARG A 141 -12.27 3.11 2.34
C ARG A 141 -11.76 2.60 0.99
N PHE A 142 -12.57 1.86 0.25
CA PHE A 142 -12.20 1.36 -1.07
C PHE A 142 -12.10 2.50 -2.09
N GLU A 143 -13.02 3.46 -2.06
CA GLU A 143 -12.93 4.68 -2.85
C GLU A 143 -11.71 5.54 -2.46
N ALA A 144 -11.43 5.68 -1.17
CA ALA A 144 -10.23 6.36 -0.71
C ALA A 144 -8.94 5.68 -1.21
N MET A 145 -8.89 4.34 -1.18
CA MET A 145 -7.77 3.57 -1.74
C MET A 145 -7.64 3.81 -3.24
N ARG A 146 -8.73 3.69 -4.00
CA ARG A 146 -8.78 3.97 -5.44
C ARG A 146 -8.26 5.37 -5.76
N ASP A 147 -8.71 6.38 -5.01
CA ASP A 147 -8.25 7.74 -5.23
C ASP A 147 -6.77 7.92 -4.87
N GLY A 148 -6.25 7.19 -3.88
CA GLY A 148 -4.81 7.16 -3.60
C GLY A 148 -4.01 6.61 -4.78
N ILE A 149 -4.51 5.59 -5.47
CA ILE A 149 -3.90 5.06 -6.70
C ILE A 149 -3.90 6.13 -7.80
N VAL A 150 -5.02 6.85 -7.97
CA VAL A 150 -5.08 7.97 -8.92
C VAL A 150 -4.07 9.06 -8.54
N ASP A 151 -3.94 9.38 -7.26
CA ASP A 151 -2.96 10.36 -6.79
C ASP A 151 -1.52 9.92 -7.10
N TYR A 152 -1.19 8.63 -6.96
CA TYR A 152 0.10 8.08 -7.39
C TYR A 152 0.38 8.34 -8.88
N GLU A 153 -0.59 8.05 -9.76
CA GLU A 153 -0.43 8.31 -11.20
C GLU A 153 -0.24 9.79 -11.50
N LEU A 154 -0.99 10.67 -10.82
CA LEU A 154 -0.81 12.12 -10.94
C LEU A 154 0.59 12.55 -10.52
N PHE A 155 1.12 11.99 -9.43
CA PHE A 155 2.50 12.25 -9.03
C PHE A 155 3.52 11.72 -10.06
N LYS A 156 3.31 10.54 -10.64
CA LYS A 156 4.18 10.02 -11.72
C LYS A 156 4.12 10.88 -12.97
N MET A 157 2.96 11.45 -13.30
CA MET A 157 2.82 12.41 -14.38
C MET A 157 3.57 13.71 -14.06
N LEU A 158 3.41 14.23 -12.84
CA LEU A 158 4.06 15.48 -12.43
C LEU A 158 5.58 15.28 -12.34
N GLU A 159 6.07 14.16 -11.82
CA GLU A 159 7.50 13.86 -11.75
C GLU A 159 8.18 13.91 -13.13
N LYS A 160 7.49 13.49 -14.20
CA LYS A 160 7.98 13.59 -15.57
C LYS A 160 8.01 15.02 -16.11
N LYS A 161 7.09 15.87 -15.64
CA LYS A 161 6.93 17.26 -16.09
C LYS A 161 7.80 18.23 -15.29
N ASP A 162 7.75 18.11 -13.98
CA ASP A 162 8.43 18.92 -12.97
C ASP A 162 8.72 18.07 -11.72
N PRO A 163 9.89 17.41 -11.66
CA PRO A 163 10.26 16.55 -10.54
C PRO A 163 10.45 17.31 -9.23
N GLU A 164 10.83 18.59 -9.28
CA GLU A 164 11.02 19.41 -8.08
C GLU A 164 9.67 19.72 -7.44
N ALA A 165 8.67 20.10 -8.23
CA ALA A 165 7.33 20.35 -7.73
C ALA A 165 6.66 19.08 -7.19
N ALA A 166 6.83 17.93 -7.86
CA ALA A 166 6.33 16.65 -7.35
C ALA A 166 6.92 16.32 -5.97
N ARG A 167 8.23 16.54 -5.80
CA ARG A 167 8.93 16.33 -4.54
C ARG A 167 8.48 17.32 -3.44
N ASP A 168 8.34 18.60 -3.78
CA ASP A 168 7.86 19.62 -2.84
C ASP A 168 6.46 19.30 -2.29
N ILE A 169 5.54 18.86 -3.15
CA ILE A 169 4.17 18.52 -2.74
C ILE A 169 4.17 17.27 -1.85
N ILE A 170 4.86 16.20 -2.24
CA ILE A 170 4.84 14.94 -1.48
C ILE A 170 5.49 15.10 -0.09
N ASP A 171 6.58 15.88 0.01
CA ASP A 171 7.33 16.07 1.25
C ASP A 171 6.58 16.96 2.28
N LYS A 172 5.60 17.77 1.84
CA LYS A 172 4.71 18.53 2.73
C LYS A 172 3.66 17.66 3.42
N VAL A 173 3.30 16.52 2.82
CA VAL A 173 2.24 15.64 3.31
C VAL A 173 2.82 14.40 3.99
N ILE A 174 3.81 13.75 3.40
CA ILE A 174 4.40 12.53 3.92
C ILE A 174 5.78 12.86 4.47
N TYR A 175 5.98 12.83 5.79
CA TYR A 175 7.27 13.16 6.41
C TYR A 175 8.17 11.92 6.54
N SER A 176 7.60 10.81 7.00
CA SER A 176 8.24 9.49 7.09
C SER A 176 7.22 8.38 6.79
N PHE A 177 7.65 7.12 6.83
CA PHE A 177 6.78 5.95 6.67
C PHE A 177 5.61 5.88 7.65
N ASP A 178 5.70 6.59 8.78
CA ASP A 178 4.77 6.57 9.91
C ASP A 178 4.45 7.98 10.44
N ARG A 179 4.70 9.03 9.66
CA ARG A 179 4.41 10.42 10.08
C ARG A 179 3.96 11.26 8.90
N TYR A 180 2.78 11.85 9.02
CA TYR A 180 2.11 12.57 7.93
C TYR A 180 1.45 13.86 8.44
N ASP A 181 1.18 14.80 7.53
CA ASP A 181 0.19 15.84 7.77
C ASP A 181 -1.22 15.25 7.61
N ASN A 182 -1.99 15.23 8.70
CA ASN A 182 -3.38 14.74 8.70
C ASN A 182 -4.40 15.89 8.55
N ASN A 183 -3.96 17.11 8.24
CA ASN A 183 -4.85 18.24 7.99
C ASN A 183 -5.58 18.08 6.64
N ILE A 184 -6.89 17.90 6.70
CA ILE A 184 -7.75 17.66 5.52
C ILE A 184 -7.73 18.85 4.54
N ALA A 185 -7.70 20.09 5.05
CA ALA A 185 -7.69 21.27 4.20
C ALA A 185 -6.34 21.40 3.48
N ALA A 186 -5.23 21.19 4.20
CA ALA A 186 -3.89 21.18 3.61
C ALA A 186 -3.74 20.06 2.57
N PHE A 187 -4.20 18.84 2.87
CA PHE A 187 -4.20 17.74 1.91
C PHE A 187 -4.93 18.09 0.60
N ARG A 188 -6.15 18.65 0.71
CA ARG A 188 -6.94 19.06 -0.46
C ARG A 188 -6.25 20.14 -1.26
N GLU A 189 -5.61 21.09 -0.58
CA GLU A 189 -4.85 22.17 -1.21
C GLU A 189 -3.64 21.65 -1.98
N HIS A 190 -2.85 20.74 -1.38
CA HIS A 190 -1.72 20.10 -2.05
C HIS A 190 -2.15 19.26 -3.25
N ARG A 191 -3.25 18.51 -3.12
CA ARG A 191 -3.82 17.73 -4.22
C ARG A 191 -4.35 18.63 -5.35
N ARG A 192 -4.98 19.77 -5.01
CA ARG A 192 -5.41 20.77 -6.01
C ARG A 192 -4.21 21.32 -6.76
N ARG A 193 -3.16 21.72 -6.04
CA ARG A 193 -1.92 22.23 -6.64
C ARG A 193 -1.28 21.23 -7.60
N LEU A 194 -1.25 19.94 -7.24
CA LEU A 194 -0.79 18.84 -8.12
C LEU A 194 -1.55 18.83 -9.45
N MET A 195 -2.89 18.91 -9.41
CA MET A 195 -3.72 18.91 -10.62
C MET A 195 -3.56 20.18 -11.46
N GLU A 196 -3.42 21.35 -10.82
CA GLU A 196 -3.20 22.63 -11.52
C GLU A 196 -1.88 22.63 -12.28
N LEU A 197 -0.80 22.20 -11.63
CA LEU A 197 0.50 22.06 -12.26
C LEU A 197 0.48 21.10 -13.45
N LEU A 198 -0.39 20.10 -13.45
CA LEU A 198 -0.56 19.19 -14.59
C LEU A 198 -1.40 19.78 -15.72
N SER A 199 -2.27 20.74 -15.43
CA SER A 199 -3.17 21.37 -16.40
C SER A 199 -2.55 22.50 -17.23
N GLU A 200 -1.42 23.05 -16.78
CA GLU A 200 -0.63 24.07 -17.50
C GLU A 200 0.12 23.49 -18.72
#